data_AF-A0A495SWX4-F1
#
_entry.id   AF-A0A495SWX4-F1
#
_cell.length_a   1.000
_cell.length_b   1.000
_cell.length_c   1.000
_cell.angle_alpha   90.00
_cell.angle_beta   90.00
_cell.angle_gamma   90.00
#
_symmetry.space_group_name_H-M   'P 1'
#
loop_
_entity.id
_entity.type
_entity.pdbx_description
1 polymer ?
#
loop_
_entity_poly.entity_id
_entity_poly.type
_entity_poly.pdbx_seq_one_letter_code
_entity_poly.pdbx_strand_id
1 'polypeptide(L)'
;MPATATKIDSTCHSPLLFIGEVLLRPSAPKALEQFPDAEYELGVDIIGPPGYRVVLDNLMLFLTITDPPLNADGTGVFFVQHADTGWYWGLPVSDTTPPGLDGWVEDLHQPHQPTRRLRGRKEHDAIWSGPGNGSTYWIGVNGLKDTQTLSFTAYPMAEKAVATTSGCTIQLTGLSINEELTGTWGG
;
A
#
# COMPACT_ATOMS: atom_id res chain seq x y z
N MET A 1 -7.30 -19.87 4.89
CA MET A 1 -6.24 -20.20 3.90
C MET A 1 -5.09 -19.25 4.17
N PRO A 2 -3.82 -19.65 4.00
CA PRO A 2 -2.72 -18.71 4.17
C PRO A 2 -2.84 -17.57 3.17
N ALA A 3 -2.34 -16.39 3.53
CA ALA A 3 -2.35 -15.26 2.63
C ALA A 3 -1.44 -15.54 1.41
N THR A 4 -1.80 -14.95 0.28
CA THR A 4 -1.06 -15.13 -0.98
C THR A 4 -0.85 -13.79 -1.67
N ALA A 5 0.26 -13.66 -2.38
CA ALA A 5 0.55 -12.52 -3.25
C ALA A 5 0.81 -13.01 -4.68
N THR A 6 0.03 -12.52 -5.64
CA THR A 6 0.08 -12.95 -7.05
C THR A 6 -0.04 -11.76 -8.00
N LYS A 7 0.65 -11.81 -9.15
CA LYS A 7 0.44 -10.81 -10.21
C LYS A 7 -0.98 -10.94 -10.78
N ILE A 8 -1.69 -9.84 -10.97
CA ILE A 8 -2.98 -9.84 -11.67
C ILE A 8 -2.77 -10.20 -13.15
N ASP A 9 -1.79 -9.57 -13.79
CA ASP A 9 -1.31 -9.96 -15.11
C ASP A 9 -0.06 -10.83 -14.96
N SER A 10 -0.22 -12.12 -15.24
CA SER A 10 0.88 -13.09 -15.19
C SER A 10 2.04 -12.77 -16.13
N THR A 11 1.79 -12.02 -17.22
CA THR A 11 2.79 -11.65 -18.23
C THR A 11 3.51 -10.34 -17.93
N CYS A 12 3.06 -9.59 -16.92
CA CYS A 12 3.74 -8.36 -16.50
C CYS A 12 5.10 -8.69 -15.89
N HIS A 13 6.12 -7.93 -16.27
CA HIS A 13 7.46 -7.98 -15.69
C HIS A 13 7.93 -6.55 -15.38
N SER A 14 8.13 -6.24 -14.11
CA SER A 14 8.75 -4.98 -13.70
C SER A 14 10.26 -5.13 -13.64
N PRO A 15 11.02 -4.23 -14.29
CA PRO A 15 12.47 -4.26 -14.22
C PRO A 15 13.02 -3.59 -12.95
N LEU A 16 12.21 -2.84 -12.19
CA LEU A 16 12.74 -1.91 -11.17
C LEU A 16 11.95 -1.85 -9.87
N LEU A 17 10.63 -2.02 -9.89
CA LEU A 17 9.78 -1.82 -8.72
C LEU A 17 9.01 -3.09 -8.40
N PHE A 18 9.18 -3.57 -7.17
CA PHE A 18 8.54 -4.77 -6.68
C PHE A 18 7.83 -4.49 -5.36
N ILE A 19 6.77 -5.24 -5.08
CA ILE A 19 6.22 -5.30 -3.72
C ILE A 19 7.05 -6.33 -2.94
N GLY A 20 7.54 -5.93 -1.77
CA GLY A 20 8.50 -6.69 -0.98
C GLY A 20 7.86 -7.42 0.20
N GLU A 21 7.86 -6.77 1.35
CA GLU A 21 7.16 -7.21 2.55
C GLU A 21 5.75 -6.62 2.60
N VAL A 22 4.78 -7.43 3.05
CA VAL A 22 3.49 -6.94 3.51
C VAL A 22 3.18 -7.57 4.85
N LEU A 23 2.80 -6.75 5.82
CA LEU A 23 2.41 -7.22 7.15
C LEU A 23 1.15 -6.50 7.61
N LEU A 24 0.32 -7.23 8.36
CA LEU A 24 -0.84 -6.67 9.04
C LEU A 24 -0.80 -7.11 10.50
N ARG A 25 -0.80 -6.16 11.43
CA ARG A 25 -0.80 -6.46 12.87
C ARG A 25 -1.58 -5.41 13.67
N PRO A 26 -1.98 -5.70 14.91
CA PRO A 26 -2.63 -4.71 15.76
C PRO A 26 -1.73 -3.49 15.95
N SER A 27 -2.32 -2.30 15.89
CA SER A 27 -1.58 -1.07 16.15
C SER A 27 -1.11 -0.99 17.60
N ALA A 28 0.06 -0.39 17.80
CA ALA A 28 0.57 -0.17 19.14
C ALA A 28 -0.33 0.81 19.91
N PRO A 29 -0.52 0.65 21.24
CA PRO A 29 -1.37 1.55 22.04
C PRO A 29 -1.02 3.03 21.87
N LYS A 30 0.27 3.36 21.77
CA LYS A 30 0.75 4.72 21.55
C LYS A 30 0.31 5.31 20.20
N ALA A 31 0.22 4.49 19.14
CA ALA A 31 -0.28 4.95 17.85
C ALA A 31 -1.77 5.29 17.94
N LEU A 32 -2.55 4.45 18.64
CA LEU A 32 -3.98 4.63 18.86
C LEU A 32 -4.33 5.88 19.71
N GLU A 33 -3.41 6.36 20.54
CA GLU A 33 -3.59 7.64 21.26
C GLU A 33 -3.67 8.84 20.30
N GLN A 34 -2.95 8.80 19.18
CA GLN A 34 -2.91 9.88 18.19
C GLN A 34 -3.86 9.62 17.01
N PHE A 35 -3.97 8.36 16.58
CA PHE A 35 -4.78 7.92 15.44
C PHE A 35 -5.71 6.77 15.89
N PRO A 36 -6.81 7.08 16.60
CA PRO A 36 -7.65 6.06 17.22
C PRO A 36 -8.38 5.16 16.21
N ASP A 37 -8.57 5.63 14.98
CA ASP A 37 -9.20 4.84 13.92
C ASP A 37 -8.27 3.77 13.34
N ALA A 38 -6.95 3.87 13.53
CA ALA A 38 -5.98 2.92 12.98
C ALA A 38 -5.90 1.65 13.85
N GLU A 39 -6.98 0.87 13.94
CA GLU A 39 -7.07 -0.35 14.78
C GLU A 39 -5.94 -1.35 14.49
N TYR A 40 -5.59 -1.50 13.21
CA TYR A 40 -4.47 -2.31 12.75
C TYR A 40 -3.50 -1.47 11.92
N GLU A 41 -2.22 -1.82 11.95
CA GLU A 41 -1.21 -1.25 11.08
C GLU A 41 -0.89 -2.23 9.95
N LEU A 42 -0.93 -1.70 8.74
CA LEU A 42 -0.56 -2.36 7.48
C LEU A 42 0.74 -1.72 6.99
N GLY A 43 1.79 -2.53 6.88
CA GLY A 43 3.03 -2.16 6.20
C GLY A 43 3.05 -2.75 4.80
N VAL A 44 3.31 -1.93 3.78
CA VAL A 44 3.53 -2.41 2.40
C VAL A 44 4.84 -1.82 1.87
N ASP A 45 5.78 -2.69 1.52
CA ASP A 45 7.13 -2.31 1.13
C ASP A 45 7.29 -2.26 -0.39
N ILE A 46 7.91 -1.18 -0.90
CA ILE A 46 8.41 -1.13 -2.28
C ILE A 46 9.92 -1.36 -2.27
N ILE A 47 10.36 -2.41 -2.95
CA ILE A 47 11.77 -2.80 -3.02
C ILE A 47 12.31 -2.70 -4.44
N GLY A 48 13.63 -2.54 -4.53
CA GLY A 48 14.38 -2.54 -5.79
C GLY A 48 14.84 -3.94 -6.21
N PRO A 49 15.45 -4.07 -7.41
CA PRO A 49 15.98 -5.33 -7.89
C PRO A 49 17.16 -5.83 -7.03
N PRO A 50 17.32 -7.16 -6.86
CA PRO A 50 18.39 -7.76 -6.06
C PRO A 50 19.77 -7.18 -6.31
N GLY A 51 20.43 -6.73 -5.23
CA GLY A 51 21.82 -6.26 -5.27
C GLY A 51 22.01 -4.81 -5.69
N TYR A 52 20.93 -4.04 -5.88
CA TYR A 52 21.01 -2.64 -6.27
C TYR A 52 20.34 -1.71 -5.26
N ARG A 53 20.91 -0.50 -5.14
CA ARG A 53 20.24 0.66 -4.56
C ARG A 53 19.72 1.52 -5.69
N VAL A 54 18.45 1.91 -5.62
CA VAL A 54 17.85 2.80 -6.61
C VAL A 54 17.30 4.03 -5.92
N VAL A 55 17.74 5.21 -6.37
CA VAL A 55 17.17 6.48 -5.96
C VAL A 55 16.07 6.85 -6.95
N LEU A 56 14.92 7.26 -6.42
CA LEU A 56 13.69 7.50 -7.16
C LEU A 56 13.06 8.81 -6.71
N ASP A 57 12.45 9.49 -7.66
CA ASP A 57 11.60 10.65 -7.42
C ASP A 57 10.14 10.22 -7.54
N ASN A 58 9.24 10.91 -6.84
CA ASN A 58 7.80 10.64 -6.85
C ASN A 58 7.47 9.15 -6.73
N LEU A 59 8.06 8.47 -5.74
CA LEU A 59 7.74 7.08 -5.43
C LEU A 59 6.29 7.00 -4.97
N MET A 60 5.48 6.24 -5.68
CA MET A 60 4.06 6.09 -5.47
C MET A 60 3.69 4.63 -5.21
N LEU A 61 2.79 4.42 -4.25
CA LEU A 61 2.16 3.14 -3.98
C LEU A 61 0.64 3.30 -4.07
N PHE A 62 0.02 2.61 -5.03
CA PHE A 62 -1.43 2.58 -5.18
C PHE A 62 -1.98 1.32 -4.51
N LEU A 63 -2.95 1.50 -3.61
CA LEU A 63 -3.61 0.43 -2.86
C LEU A 63 -5.13 0.47 -3.11
N THR A 64 -5.76 -0.69 -3.22
CA THR A 64 -7.23 -0.80 -3.30
C THR A 64 -7.74 -2.01 -2.56
N ILE A 65 -8.60 -1.82 -1.57
CA ILE A 65 -9.22 -2.91 -0.80
C ILE A 65 -10.25 -3.61 -1.67
N THR A 66 -10.01 -4.89 -1.95
CA THR A 66 -10.88 -5.76 -2.75
C THR A 66 -11.82 -6.59 -1.88
N ASP A 67 -11.42 -6.94 -0.66
CA ASP A 67 -12.23 -7.72 0.30
C ASP A 67 -11.85 -7.35 1.75
N PRO A 68 -12.81 -7.24 2.68
CA PRO A 68 -14.26 -7.43 2.50
C PRO A 68 -14.91 -6.27 1.70
N PRO A 69 -16.04 -6.52 1.00
CA PRO A 69 -16.76 -5.48 0.27
C PRO A 69 -17.38 -4.46 1.23
N LEU A 70 -17.75 -3.29 0.70
CA LEU A 70 -18.57 -2.32 1.44
C LEU A 70 -19.95 -2.91 1.73
N ASN A 71 -20.45 -2.64 2.92
CA ASN A 71 -21.84 -2.91 3.28
C ASN A 71 -22.77 -1.93 2.54
N ALA A 72 -24.05 -2.29 2.43
CA ALA A 72 -25.05 -1.47 1.75
C ALA A 72 -25.28 -0.09 2.39
N ASP A 73 -24.93 0.07 3.67
CA ASP A 73 -25.00 1.32 4.42
C ASP A 73 -23.73 2.18 4.32
N GLY A 74 -22.75 1.75 3.50
CA GLY A 74 -21.48 2.44 3.31
C GLY A 74 -20.45 2.17 4.39
N THR A 75 -20.74 1.32 5.39
CA THR A 75 -19.74 0.86 6.36
C THR A 75 -18.87 -0.24 5.78
N GLY A 76 -17.68 -0.45 6.34
CA GLY A 76 -16.79 -1.50 5.88
C GLY A 76 -15.36 -1.28 6.36
N VAL A 77 -14.42 -1.92 5.66
CA VAL A 77 -12.99 -1.79 5.93
C VAL A 77 -12.40 -0.67 5.08
N PHE A 78 -11.65 0.24 5.72
CA PHE A 78 -10.98 1.35 5.06
C PHE A 78 -9.51 1.45 5.48
N PHE A 79 -8.71 2.03 4.59
CA PHE A 79 -7.41 2.60 4.95
C PHE A 79 -7.64 3.92 5.68
N VAL A 80 -6.90 4.13 6.76
CA VAL A 80 -6.89 5.35 7.56
C VAL A 80 -5.46 5.78 7.87
N GLN A 81 -5.26 6.99 8.35
CA GLN A 81 -3.93 7.45 8.74
C GLN A 81 -3.46 6.70 10.01
N HIS A 82 -2.24 6.16 9.97
CA HIS A 82 -1.63 5.47 11.12
C HIS A 82 -0.53 6.30 11.81
N ALA A 83 0.18 7.15 11.05
CA ALA A 83 1.24 8.01 11.55
C ALA A 83 1.58 9.10 10.52
N ASP A 84 2.38 10.08 10.93
CA ASP A 84 3.07 10.99 10.02
C ASP A 84 4.30 10.27 9.45
N THR A 85 4.11 9.55 8.34
CA THR A 85 5.12 8.64 7.76
C THR A 85 6.06 9.28 6.74
N GLY A 86 5.86 10.56 6.43
CA GLY A 86 6.56 11.26 5.33
C GLY A 86 6.03 10.89 3.93
N TRP A 87 4.94 10.13 3.85
CA TRP A 87 4.18 9.87 2.63
C TRP A 87 3.00 10.82 2.55
N TYR A 88 2.78 11.41 1.37
CA TYR A 88 1.56 12.13 1.03
C TYR A 88 0.41 11.16 0.79
N TRP A 89 -0.77 11.49 1.32
CA TRP A 89 -2.00 10.71 1.22
C TRP A 89 -2.82 11.17 0.03
N GLY A 90 -2.91 10.35 -1.02
CA GLY A 90 -3.64 10.65 -2.24
C GLY A 90 -5.00 9.95 -2.30
N LEU A 91 -6.05 10.72 -2.62
CA LEU A 91 -7.39 10.21 -2.91
C LEU A 91 -7.70 10.29 -4.40
N PRO A 92 -8.41 9.31 -4.97
CA PRO A 92 -8.82 9.39 -6.36
C PRO A 92 -9.97 10.41 -6.51
N VAL A 93 -9.97 11.18 -7.60
CA VAL A 93 -11.07 12.12 -7.91
C VAL A 93 -12.40 11.41 -8.24
N SER A 94 -12.35 10.10 -8.53
CA SER A 94 -13.51 9.25 -8.77
C SER A 94 -13.21 7.79 -8.46
N ASP A 95 -14.24 6.99 -8.20
CA ASP A 95 -14.10 5.55 -7.96
C ASP A 95 -13.54 4.79 -9.16
N THR A 96 -13.61 5.38 -10.36
CA THR A 96 -13.09 4.81 -11.60
C THR A 96 -11.69 5.30 -11.99
N THR A 97 -11.08 6.23 -11.23
CA THR A 97 -9.75 6.75 -11.55
C THR A 97 -8.73 5.61 -11.54
N PRO A 98 -8.04 5.27 -12.64
CA PRO A 98 -7.09 4.17 -12.66
C PRO A 98 -5.79 4.52 -11.90
N PRO A 99 -5.06 3.52 -11.39
CA PRO A 99 -3.72 3.73 -10.84
C PRO A 99 -2.74 4.28 -11.90
N GLY A 100 -1.84 5.17 -11.50
CA GLY A 100 -0.75 5.68 -12.34
C GLY A 100 -1.14 6.64 -13.48
N LEU A 101 -2.38 7.13 -13.52
CA LEU A 101 -2.82 8.23 -14.40
C LEU A 101 -3.18 9.48 -13.60
N ASP A 102 -3.45 10.58 -14.31
CA ASP A 102 -3.99 11.81 -13.74
C ASP A 102 -5.33 11.56 -13.03
N GLY A 103 -5.61 12.34 -11.97
CA GLY A 103 -6.84 12.22 -11.19
C GLY A 103 -6.65 11.72 -9.76
N TRP A 104 -5.46 11.87 -9.18
CA TRP A 104 -5.21 11.66 -7.76
C TRP A 104 -4.85 12.99 -7.11
N VAL A 105 -5.55 13.35 -6.05
CA VAL A 105 -5.37 14.61 -5.31
C VAL A 105 -4.79 14.32 -3.94
N GLU A 106 -3.84 15.14 -3.50
CA GLU A 106 -3.33 15.03 -2.13
C GLU A 106 -4.42 15.51 -1.15
N ASP A 107 -4.69 14.68 -0.17
CA ASP A 107 -5.56 15.01 0.94
C ASP A 107 -4.80 15.88 1.95
N LEU A 108 -5.34 17.06 2.22
CA LEU A 108 -4.76 18.03 3.15
C LEU A 108 -5.42 17.97 4.54
N HIS A 109 -6.42 17.10 4.74
CA HIS A 109 -7.05 16.90 6.05
C HIS A 109 -6.10 16.19 7.03
N GLN A 110 -6.28 16.44 8.33
CA GLN A 110 -5.59 15.77 9.42
C GLN A 110 -6.59 15.47 10.55
N PRO A 111 -6.86 14.19 10.87
CA PRO A 111 -6.38 13.01 10.16
C PRO A 111 -6.91 12.95 8.70
N HIS A 112 -6.18 12.24 7.83
CA HIS A 112 -6.60 12.01 6.44
C HIS A 112 -7.94 11.27 6.35
N GLN A 113 -8.69 11.53 5.28
CA GLN A 113 -9.99 10.91 5.06
C GLN A 113 -9.86 9.39 4.85
N PRO A 114 -10.68 8.58 5.56
CA PRO A 114 -10.74 7.14 5.33
C PRO A 114 -11.07 6.82 3.87
N THR A 115 -10.38 5.83 3.29
CA THR A 115 -10.59 5.46 1.89
C THR A 115 -10.37 3.98 1.64
N ARG A 116 -11.02 3.42 0.62
CA ARG A 116 -10.71 2.08 0.12
C ARG A 116 -9.67 2.08 -0.99
N ARG A 117 -9.36 3.26 -1.53
CA ARG A 117 -8.45 3.48 -2.65
C ARG A 117 -7.48 4.60 -2.27
N LEU A 118 -6.22 4.24 -2.12
CA LEU A 118 -5.19 5.13 -1.60
C LEU A 118 -4.02 5.18 -2.56
N ARG A 119 -3.44 6.36 -2.75
CA ARG A 119 -2.11 6.53 -3.30
C ARG A 119 -1.20 7.13 -2.24
N GLY A 120 -0.24 6.38 -1.72
CA GLY A 120 0.91 6.97 -1.04
C GLY A 120 1.85 7.59 -2.06
N ARG A 121 2.35 8.80 -1.83
CA ARG A 121 3.46 9.37 -2.61
C ARG A 121 4.59 9.84 -1.70
N LYS A 122 5.84 9.59 -2.07
CA LYS A 122 7.02 10.15 -1.44
C LYS A 122 7.84 10.87 -2.50
N GLU A 123 8.15 12.14 -2.26
CA GLU A 123 8.79 13.00 -3.26
C GLU A 123 10.16 12.48 -3.69
N HIS A 124 10.93 11.96 -2.74
CA HIS A 124 12.26 11.44 -2.99
C HIS A 124 12.56 10.30 -2.01
N ASP A 125 13.02 9.17 -2.52
CA ASP A 125 13.48 8.07 -1.67
C ASP A 125 14.52 7.18 -2.34
N ALA A 126 15.18 6.35 -1.53
CA ALA A 126 16.07 5.31 -2.02
C ALA A 126 15.58 3.94 -1.53
N ILE A 127 15.38 3.02 -2.46
CA ILE A 127 14.98 1.65 -2.18
C ILE A 127 16.15 0.68 -2.40
N TRP A 128 16.25 -0.33 -1.54
CA TRP A 128 17.13 -1.48 -1.73
C TRP A 128 16.32 -2.73 -2.03
N SER A 129 17.01 -3.80 -2.40
CA SER A 129 16.42 -5.13 -2.46
C SER A 129 16.29 -5.79 -1.09
N GLY A 130 15.28 -6.65 -0.97
CA GLY A 130 15.05 -7.50 0.20
C GLY A 130 14.00 -6.92 1.15
N PRO A 131 13.28 -7.79 1.88
CA PRO A 131 12.20 -7.37 2.80
C PRO A 131 12.67 -6.30 3.81
N GLY A 132 11.89 -5.23 3.97
CA GLY A 132 12.13 -4.18 4.96
C GLY A 132 13.31 -3.26 4.65
N ASN A 133 14.03 -3.50 3.55
CA ASN A 133 15.10 -2.62 3.06
C ASN A 133 14.62 -1.69 1.94
N GLY A 134 13.34 -1.76 1.59
CA GLY A 134 12.69 -0.87 0.63
C GLY A 134 12.23 0.45 1.26
N SER A 135 11.19 1.00 0.65
CA SER A 135 10.40 2.07 1.22
C SER A 135 9.04 1.53 1.65
N THR A 136 8.85 1.41 2.96
CA THR A 136 7.61 0.91 3.52
C THR A 136 6.64 2.06 3.78
N TYR A 137 5.43 1.91 3.25
CA TYR A 137 4.32 2.78 3.62
C TYR A 137 3.50 2.12 4.73
N TRP A 138 3.47 2.77 5.89
CA TRP A 138 2.69 2.34 7.06
C TRP A 138 1.34 3.03 7.11
N ILE A 139 0.28 2.25 7.12
CA ILE A 139 -1.11 2.69 6.88
C ILE A 139 -2.00 2.05 7.94
N GLY A 140 -3.03 2.75 8.38
CA GLY A 140 -3.99 2.21 9.32
C GLY A 140 -5.08 1.45 8.58
N VAL A 141 -5.64 0.43 9.22
CA VAL A 141 -6.84 -0.27 8.74
C VAL A 141 -7.88 -0.23 9.86
N ASN A 142 -9.09 0.17 9.52
CA ASN A 142 -10.23 0.21 10.44
C ASN A 142 -11.36 -0.71 9.99
N GLY A 143 -12.23 -1.09 10.94
CA GLY A 143 -13.47 -1.83 10.65
C GLY A 143 -13.27 -3.29 10.24
N LEU A 144 -12.03 -3.79 10.28
CA LEU A 144 -11.70 -5.19 10.06
C LEU A 144 -11.93 -5.95 11.36
N LYS A 145 -12.70 -7.02 11.35
CA LYS A 145 -12.89 -7.84 12.56
C LYS A 145 -11.73 -8.81 12.74
N ASP A 146 -11.43 -9.19 13.98
CA ASP A 146 -10.36 -10.15 14.32
C ASP A 146 -10.44 -11.51 13.59
N THR A 147 -11.64 -11.89 13.11
CA THR A 147 -11.89 -13.15 12.40
C THR A 147 -11.91 -13.00 10.88
N GLN A 148 -11.82 -11.77 10.37
CA GLN A 148 -11.82 -11.46 8.94
C GLN A 148 -10.39 -11.37 8.41
N THR A 149 -10.28 -11.49 7.09
CA THR A 149 -9.03 -11.28 6.36
C THR A 149 -9.14 -10.06 5.46
N LEU A 150 -8.03 -9.38 5.23
CA LEU A 150 -7.92 -8.27 4.29
C LEU A 150 -7.40 -8.78 2.95
N SER A 151 -8.05 -8.38 1.85
CA SER A 151 -7.50 -8.56 0.50
C SER A 151 -7.46 -7.21 -0.22
N PHE A 152 -6.37 -6.94 -0.92
CA PHE A 152 -6.18 -5.68 -1.62
C PHE A 152 -5.19 -5.83 -2.79
N THR A 153 -5.24 -4.87 -3.71
CA THR A 153 -4.23 -4.76 -4.77
C THR A 153 -3.18 -3.73 -4.40
N ALA A 154 -1.92 -3.99 -4.74
CA ALA A 154 -0.80 -3.06 -4.62
C ALA A 154 -0.12 -2.85 -5.98
N TYR A 155 0.17 -1.60 -6.33
CA TYR A 155 0.84 -1.24 -7.57
C TYR A 155 1.85 -0.11 -7.31
N PRO A 156 3.16 -0.35 -7.48
CA PRO A 156 4.16 0.69 -7.29
C PRO A 156 4.45 1.42 -8.60
N MET A 157 4.81 2.70 -8.50
CA MET A 157 5.22 3.54 -9.62
C MET A 157 6.25 4.55 -9.12
N ALA A 158 7.16 4.99 -9.97
CA ALA A 158 8.12 6.03 -9.60
C ALA A 158 8.60 6.78 -10.84
N GLU A 159 9.23 7.90 -10.63
CA GLU A 159 10.00 8.62 -11.62
C GLU A 159 11.49 8.40 -11.38
N LYS A 160 12.25 8.20 -12.46
CA LYS A 160 13.70 8.07 -12.41
C LYS A 160 14.34 8.85 -13.55
N ALA A 161 15.00 9.96 -13.20
CA ALA A 161 15.84 10.84 -14.03
C ALA A 161 15.21 11.39 -15.33
N VAL A 162 14.66 10.55 -16.20
CA VAL A 162 14.10 10.89 -17.52
C VAL A 162 12.89 10.03 -17.91
N ALA A 163 12.49 9.05 -17.09
CA ALA A 163 11.38 8.16 -17.40
C ALA A 163 10.59 7.75 -16.16
N THR A 164 9.30 7.53 -16.36
CA THR A 164 8.42 6.90 -15.39
C THR A 164 8.57 5.38 -15.48
N THR A 165 8.67 4.72 -14.34
CA THR A 165 8.74 3.26 -14.22
C THR A 165 7.60 2.76 -13.35
N SER A 166 7.03 1.62 -13.72
CA SER A 166 5.95 0.98 -12.98
C SER A 166 6.26 -0.46 -12.60
N GLY A 167 5.67 -0.89 -11.50
CA GLY A 167 5.62 -2.29 -11.08
C GLY A 167 4.51 -3.06 -11.78
N CYS A 168 4.37 -4.33 -11.40
CA CYS A 168 3.16 -5.08 -11.69
C CYS A 168 2.12 -4.86 -10.59
N THR A 169 0.84 -4.91 -10.94
CA THR A 169 -0.22 -4.94 -9.93
C THR A 169 -0.24 -6.32 -9.27
N ILE A 170 -0.04 -6.33 -7.95
CA ILE A 170 -0.05 -7.52 -7.12
C ILE A 170 -1.38 -7.58 -6.38
N GLN A 171 -2.10 -8.69 -6.53
CA GLN A 171 -3.24 -9.04 -5.68
C GLN A 171 -2.71 -9.74 -4.44
N LEU A 172 -3.02 -9.18 -3.28
CA LEU A 172 -2.88 -9.82 -1.98
C LEU A 172 -4.24 -10.33 -1.52
N THR A 173 -4.30 -11.59 -1.13
CA THR A 173 -5.56 -12.24 -0.75
C THR A 173 -5.41 -12.92 0.58
N GLY A 174 -6.41 -12.72 1.46
CA GLY A 174 -6.54 -13.48 2.70
C GLY A 174 -5.56 -13.11 3.81
N LEU A 175 -5.08 -11.86 3.85
CA LEU A 175 -4.13 -11.41 4.88
C LEU A 175 -4.82 -11.34 6.24
N SER A 176 -4.42 -12.19 7.17
CA SER A 176 -4.94 -12.25 8.54
C SER A 176 -4.18 -11.28 9.45
N ILE A 177 -4.75 -10.96 10.61
CA ILE A 177 -4.07 -10.15 11.62
C ILE A 177 -2.90 -10.96 12.23
N ASN A 178 -1.75 -10.30 12.40
CA ASN A 178 -0.44 -10.86 12.73
C ASN A 178 0.19 -11.71 11.62
N GLU A 179 -0.30 -11.60 10.39
CA GLU A 179 0.30 -12.27 9.24
C GLU A 179 1.29 -11.36 8.53
N GLU A 180 2.36 -11.97 8.04
CA GLU A 180 3.43 -11.33 7.29
C GLU A 180 3.71 -12.17 6.05
N LEU A 181 3.79 -11.50 4.90
CA LEU A 181 4.24 -12.06 3.65
C LEU A 181 5.54 -11.37 3.28
N THR A 182 6.56 -12.15 2.96
CA THR A 182 7.84 -11.65 2.44
C THR A 182 8.10 -12.22 1.05
N GLY A 183 8.59 -11.38 0.15
CA GLY A 183 8.89 -11.81 -1.20
C GLY A 183 9.48 -10.70 -2.07
N THR A 184 9.47 -10.95 -3.37
CA THR A 184 9.80 -9.97 -4.40
C THR A 184 8.80 -10.17 -5.52
N TRP A 185 7.65 -9.51 -5.40
CA TRP A 185 6.54 -9.69 -6.32
C TRP A 185 6.54 -8.60 -7.39
N GLY A 186 6.41 -9.03 -8.65
CA GLY A 186 6.46 -8.14 -9.82
C GLY A 186 7.59 -8.46 -10.80
N GLY A 187 8.48 -9.41 -10.48
CA GLY A 187 9.48 -9.97 -11.40
C GLY A 187 8.90 -10.85 -12.50
#